data_AF-A0ABD3T5C6-F1
#
_entry.id   AF-A0ABD3T5C6-F1
#
_cell.length_a   1.000
_cell.length_b   1.000
_cell.length_c   1.000
_cell.angle_alpha   90.00
_cell.angle_beta   90.00
_cell.angle_gamma   90.00
#
_symmetry.space_group_name_H-M   'P 1'
#
loop_
_entity.id
_entity.type
_entity.pdbx_description
1 polymer ?
#
loop_
_entity_poly.entity_id
_entity_poly.type
_entity_poly.pdbx_seq_one_letter_code
_entity_poly.pdbx_strand_id
1 'polypeptide(L)'
;MADAALCRDRYGLFPPDMFKLITCSMCYSYLFRLKGHLTTNLTSPTELVPKTPQGPYPQGTCIKADVDNNDAVNSVCSTLSSEDCTRWTRCCEAAVRCCDRQLNEPPRNTTELFCPRTWDGFGCFGDTDASQKVYIHCPLYVEYASPWGNVSVYSIAVRRVQGNKFSVLKFKIGIIKQEFLNTEYDEAVHKVRIFE
;
A
#
# COMPACT_ATOMS: atom_id res chain seq x y z
N MET A 1 -9.98 24.65 -16.88
CA MET A 1 -9.81 23.20 -17.05
C MET A 1 -9.99 22.60 -15.67
N ALA A 2 -10.97 21.73 -15.47
CA ALA A 2 -11.11 21.05 -14.18
C ALA A 2 -9.92 20.08 -14.06
N ASP A 3 -9.15 20.20 -12.98
CA ASP A 3 -8.09 19.24 -12.69
C ASP A 3 -8.71 17.84 -12.62
N ALA A 4 -8.11 16.88 -13.33
CA ALA A 4 -8.55 15.50 -13.27
C ALA A 4 -8.43 15.00 -11.81
N ALA A 5 -9.49 14.37 -11.30
CA ALA A 5 -9.49 13.74 -9.99
C ALA A 5 -8.51 12.54 -10.02
N LEU A 6 -7.36 12.68 -9.37
CA LEU A 6 -6.30 11.68 -9.35
C LEU A 6 -5.98 11.24 -7.93
N CYS A 7 -5.73 9.95 -7.76
CA CYS A 7 -5.32 9.32 -6.51
C CYS A 7 -3.83 8.98 -6.56
N ARG A 8 -3.14 9.29 -5.46
CA ARG A 8 -1.70 9.12 -5.32
C ARG A 8 -1.36 7.85 -4.56
N ASP A 9 -0.51 7.04 -5.14
CA ASP A 9 0.20 5.97 -4.44
C ASP A 9 1.72 6.24 -4.42
N ARG A 10 2.51 5.21 -4.08
CA ARG A 10 3.97 5.29 -4.08
C ARG A 10 4.63 5.41 -5.46
N TYR A 11 3.92 5.06 -6.53
CA TYR A 11 4.42 5.02 -7.91
C TYR A 11 3.97 6.23 -8.73
N GLY A 12 2.87 6.89 -8.35
CA GLY A 12 2.43 8.10 -9.04
C GLY A 12 1.00 8.50 -8.74
N LEU A 13 0.42 9.24 -9.69
CA LEU A 13 -0.96 9.71 -9.70
C LEU A 13 -1.75 8.93 -10.75
N PHE A 14 -2.91 8.41 -10.35
CA PHE A 14 -3.73 7.55 -11.20
C PHE A 14 -5.20 7.93 -11.13
N PRO A 15 -5.97 7.82 -12.23
CA PRO A 15 -7.42 7.85 -12.16
C PRO A 15 -7.96 6.76 -11.20
N PRO A 16 -9.10 6.98 -10.52
CA PRO A 16 -9.62 6.06 -9.50
C PRO A 16 -9.74 4.60 -9.98
N ASP A 17 -10.24 4.39 -11.20
CA ASP A 17 -10.40 3.04 -11.76
C ASP A 17 -9.06 2.31 -11.93
N MET A 18 -8.03 3.03 -12.37
CA MET A 18 -6.68 2.48 -12.50
C MET A 18 -6.02 2.29 -11.14
N PHE A 19 -6.19 3.26 -10.24
CA PHE A 19 -5.65 3.22 -8.88
C PHE A 19 -6.13 1.96 -8.15
N LYS A 20 -7.43 1.64 -8.24
CA LYS A 20 -8.02 0.43 -7.64
C LYS A 20 -7.28 -0.83 -8.09
N LEU A 21 -7.12 -1.01 -9.40
CA LEU A 21 -6.51 -2.21 -9.97
C LEU A 21 -5.02 -2.33 -9.62
N ILE A 22 -4.27 -1.23 -9.72
CA ILE A 22 -2.84 -1.19 -9.38
C ILE A 22 -2.65 -1.50 -7.90
N THR A 23 -3.38 -0.81 -7.02
CA THR A 23 -3.22 -1.02 -5.57
C THR A 23 -3.67 -2.41 -5.14
N CYS A 24 -4.67 -3.00 -5.79
CA CYS A 24 -5.07 -4.38 -5.56
C CYS A 24 -4.02 -5.42 -5.94
N SER A 25 -3.34 -5.26 -7.07
CA SER A 25 -2.26 -6.16 -7.46
C SER A 25 -1.10 -6.03 -6.46
N MET A 26 -0.80 -4.80 -6.03
CA MET A 26 0.25 -4.52 -5.05
C MET A 26 -0.10 -5.08 -3.67
N CYS A 27 -1.35 -4.99 -3.24
CA CYS A 27 -1.86 -5.61 -2.01
C CYS A 27 -1.55 -7.11 -1.97
N TYR A 28 -1.80 -7.83 -3.08
CA TYR A 28 -1.44 -9.25 -3.16
C TYR A 28 0.08 -9.45 -3.01
N SER A 29 0.86 -8.72 -3.81
CA SER A 29 2.33 -8.79 -3.82
C SER A 29 2.94 -8.52 -2.45
N TYR A 30 2.37 -7.60 -1.68
CA TYR A 30 2.85 -7.22 -0.37
C TYR A 30 2.42 -8.17 0.73
N LEU A 31 1.14 -8.54 0.78
CA LEU A 31 0.62 -9.44 1.80
C LEU A 31 1.18 -10.85 1.67
N PHE A 32 1.43 -11.29 0.44
CA PHE A 32 1.85 -12.66 0.13
C PHE A 32 3.19 -12.71 -0.58
N ARG A 33 4.09 -11.77 -0.26
CA ARG A 33 5.42 -11.69 -0.86
C ARG A 33 6.18 -13.02 -0.77
N LEU A 34 6.14 -13.67 0.40
CA LEU A 34 6.86 -14.92 0.67
C LEU A 34 6.04 -16.16 0.34
N LYS A 35 4.72 -16.16 0.60
CA LYS A 35 3.86 -17.35 0.50
C LYS A 35 2.95 -17.42 -0.73
N GLY A 36 2.69 -16.30 -1.40
CA GLY A 36 1.77 -16.23 -2.53
C GLY A 36 2.36 -16.80 -3.81
N HIS A 37 1.49 -17.28 -4.70
CA HIS A 37 1.87 -17.89 -5.98
C HIS A 37 1.87 -16.89 -7.15
N LEU A 38 1.21 -15.75 -6.97
CA LEU A 38 1.15 -14.68 -7.97
C LEU A 38 2.01 -13.48 -7.57
N THR A 39 2.34 -12.63 -8.55
CA THR A 39 3.03 -11.35 -8.34
C THR A 39 2.48 -10.32 -9.32
N THR A 40 2.61 -9.05 -8.99
CA THR A 40 2.27 -7.95 -9.91
C THR A 40 3.04 -8.09 -11.21
N ASN A 41 2.34 -7.95 -12.34
CA ASN A 41 2.96 -7.89 -13.66
C ASN A 41 3.68 -6.54 -13.84
N LEU A 42 4.97 -6.58 -14.18
CA LEU A 42 5.80 -5.39 -14.32
C LEU A 42 5.42 -4.52 -15.52
N THR A 43 4.80 -5.10 -16.55
CA THR A 43 4.36 -4.39 -17.76
C THR A 43 2.91 -3.90 -17.63
N SER A 44 2.07 -4.65 -16.92
CA SER A 44 0.67 -4.32 -16.66
C SER A 44 0.41 -4.37 -15.15
N PRO A 45 0.67 -3.29 -14.40
CA PRO A 45 0.58 -3.30 -12.93
C PRO A 45 -0.85 -3.51 -12.40
N THR A 46 -1.86 -3.56 -13.27
CA THR A 46 -3.24 -3.93 -12.95
C THR A 46 -3.47 -5.43 -12.89
N GLU A 47 -2.47 -6.24 -13.25
CA GLU A 47 -2.57 -7.69 -13.37
C GLU A 47 -1.61 -8.41 -12.43
N LEU A 48 -2.01 -9.63 -12.07
CA LEU A 48 -1.25 -10.62 -11.35
C LEU A 48 -0.86 -11.75 -12.31
N VAL A 49 0.40 -12.15 -12.25
CA VAL A 49 0.97 -13.25 -13.03
C VAL A 49 1.61 -14.29 -12.11
N PRO A 50 1.69 -15.56 -12.51
CA PRO A 50 2.40 -16.58 -11.73
C PRO A 50 3.85 -16.17 -11.46
N LYS A 51 4.34 -16.37 -10.22
CA LYS A 51 5.75 -16.12 -9.87
C LYS A 51 6.70 -17.06 -10.59
N THR A 52 6.26 -18.28 -10.84
CA THR A 52 7.06 -19.32 -11.50
C THR A 52 6.36 -19.83 -12.76
N PRO A 53 7.10 -20.00 -13.89
CA PRO A 53 6.52 -20.54 -15.12
C PRO A 53 6.09 -22.01 -15.00
N GLN A 54 6.64 -22.77 -14.06
CA GLN A 54 6.37 -24.20 -13.85
C GLN A 54 5.32 -24.45 -12.75
N GLY A 55 4.51 -23.45 -12.42
CA GLY A 55 3.43 -23.58 -11.45
C GLY A 55 2.21 -24.32 -12.01
N PRO A 56 1.14 -24.48 -11.19
CA PRO A 56 -0.13 -25.08 -11.63
C PRO A 56 -0.92 -24.20 -12.62
N TYR A 57 -0.36 -23.08 -13.07
CA TYR A 57 -1.05 -22.10 -13.90
C TYR A 57 -0.75 -22.33 -15.38
N PRO A 58 -1.75 -22.21 -16.27
CA PRO A 58 -1.54 -22.22 -17.70
C PRO A 58 -0.51 -21.16 -18.13
N GLN A 59 0.24 -21.47 -19.18
CA GLN A 59 1.17 -20.50 -19.77
C GLN A 59 0.39 -19.27 -20.25
N GLY A 60 0.89 -18.07 -19.93
CA GLY A 60 0.22 -16.81 -20.28
C GLY A 60 -0.92 -16.40 -19.34
N THR A 61 -1.06 -17.05 -18.17
CA THR A 61 -2.03 -16.62 -17.15
C THR A 61 -1.76 -15.18 -16.70
N CYS A 62 -2.71 -14.29 -16.94
CA CYS A 62 -2.76 -12.93 -16.43
C CYS A 62 -4.13 -12.70 -15.77
N ILE A 63 -4.15 -12.40 -14.49
CA ILE A 63 -5.39 -12.20 -13.72
C ILE A 63 -5.49 -10.73 -13.36
N LYS A 64 -6.54 -10.05 -13.82
CA LYS A 64 -6.79 -8.66 -13.43
C LYS A 64 -7.09 -8.59 -11.93
N ALA A 65 -6.44 -7.69 -11.20
CA ALA A 65 -6.65 -7.54 -9.76
C ALA A 65 -7.87 -6.64 -9.47
N ASP A 66 -9.06 -7.10 -9.89
CA ASP A 66 -10.31 -6.34 -9.82
C ASP A 66 -11.25 -6.95 -8.78
N VAL A 67 -11.41 -6.28 -7.64
CA VAL A 67 -12.27 -6.76 -6.55
C VAL A 67 -13.76 -6.56 -6.81
N ASP A 68 -14.13 -5.76 -7.81
CA ASP A 68 -15.53 -5.56 -8.18
C ASP A 68 -16.01 -6.60 -9.21
N ASN A 69 -15.08 -7.41 -9.74
CA ASN A 69 -15.37 -8.47 -10.68
C ASN A 69 -15.26 -9.84 -9.98
N ASN A 70 -16.39 -10.52 -9.83
CA ASN A 70 -16.45 -11.82 -9.14
C ASN A 70 -15.55 -12.89 -9.78
N ASP A 71 -15.41 -12.92 -11.10
CA ASP A 71 -14.55 -13.90 -11.77
C ASP A 71 -13.06 -13.63 -11.50
N ALA A 72 -12.67 -12.35 -11.47
CA ALA A 72 -11.33 -11.94 -11.08
C ALA A 72 -11.05 -12.27 -9.60
N VAL A 73 -11.99 -11.98 -8.70
CA VAL A 73 -11.89 -12.34 -7.28
C VAL A 73 -11.75 -13.85 -7.12
N ASN A 74 -12.60 -14.64 -7.77
CA ASN A 74 -12.53 -16.11 -7.74
C ASN A 74 -11.19 -16.63 -8.25
N SER A 75 -10.67 -16.05 -9.33
CA SER A 75 -9.38 -16.41 -9.91
C SER A 75 -8.23 -16.15 -8.93
N VAL A 76 -8.19 -14.97 -8.30
CA VAL A 76 -7.15 -14.65 -7.30
C VAL A 76 -7.32 -15.49 -6.03
N CYS A 77 -8.53 -15.57 -5.47
CA CYS A 77 -8.81 -16.24 -4.21
C CYS A 77 -8.69 -17.76 -4.30
N SER A 78 -8.82 -18.37 -5.48
CA SER A 78 -8.47 -19.79 -5.68
C SER A 78 -7.00 -20.11 -5.36
N THR A 79 -6.14 -19.09 -5.34
CA THR A 79 -4.71 -19.20 -5.02
C THR A 79 -4.40 -18.95 -3.54
N LEU A 80 -5.41 -18.64 -2.73
CA LEU A 80 -5.30 -18.21 -1.35
C LEU A 80 -6.17 -19.06 -0.42
N SER A 81 -5.87 -19.04 0.87
CA SER A 81 -6.82 -19.49 1.88
C SER A 81 -8.01 -18.52 1.95
N SER A 82 -9.14 -18.94 2.54
CA SER A 82 -10.29 -18.06 2.75
C SER A 82 -9.92 -16.81 3.58
N GLU A 83 -9.07 -16.98 4.59
CA GLU A 83 -8.55 -15.88 5.40
C GLU A 83 -7.67 -14.94 4.58
N ASP A 84 -6.73 -15.47 3.79
CA ASP A 84 -5.85 -14.64 2.96
C ASP A 84 -6.62 -13.93 1.84
N CYS A 85 -7.63 -14.57 1.23
CA CYS A 85 -8.55 -13.92 0.30
C CYS A 85 -9.28 -12.73 0.97
N THR A 86 -9.75 -12.92 2.20
CA THR A 86 -10.36 -11.84 3.01
C THR A 86 -9.37 -10.72 3.30
N ARG A 87 -8.11 -11.04 3.59
CA ARG A 87 -7.07 -10.03 3.83
C ARG A 87 -6.76 -9.23 2.57
N TRP A 88 -6.65 -9.89 1.42
CA TRP A 88 -6.40 -9.24 0.13
C TRP A 88 -7.52 -8.27 -0.25
N THR A 89 -8.77 -8.72 -0.20
CA THR A 89 -9.95 -7.88 -0.49
C THR A 89 -10.05 -6.68 0.45
N ARG A 90 -9.78 -6.88 1.76
CA ARG A 90 -9.74 -5.76 2.71
C ARG A 90 -8.62 -4.75 2.45
N CYS A 91 -7.47 -5.20 1.95
CA CYS A 91 -6.39 -4.29 1.54
C CYS A 91 -6.80 -3.46 0.33
N CYS A 92 -7.40 -4.09 -0.68
CA CYS A 92 -7.97 -3.41 -1.84
C CYS A 92 -8.99 -2.33 -1.45
N GLU A 93 -9.98 -2.69 -0.63
CA GLU A 93 -10.98 -1.75 -0.15
C GLU A 93 -10.37 -0.60 0.65
N ALA A 94 -9.32 -0.86 1.44
CA ALA A 94 -8.63 0.18 2.19
C ALA A 94 -7.89 1.16 1.25
N ALA A 95 -7.33 0.67 0.15
CA ALA A 95 -6.73 1.51 -0.88
C ALA A 95 -7.81 2.37 -1.57
N VAL A 96 -8.95 1.79 -1.95
CA VAL A 96 -10.07 2.53 -2.56
C VAL A 96 -10.57 3.63 -1.61
N ARG A 97 -10.82 3.30 -0.34
CA ARG A 97 -11.17 4.31 0.69
C ARG A 97 -10.10 5.40 0.85
N CYS A 98 -8.83 5.05 0.64
CA CYS A 98 -7.75 6.03 0.64
C CYS A 98 -7.88 6.99 -0.54
N CYS A 99 -8.14 6.47 -1.74
CA CYS A 99 -8.39 7.28 -2.94
C CYS A 99 -9.58 8.22 -2.73
N ASP A 100 -10.70 7.71 -2.20
CA ASP A 100 -11.87 8.52 -1.86
C ASP A 100 -11.51 9.66 -0.89
N ARG A 101 -10.73 9.35 0.15
CA ARG A 101 -10.26 10.38 1.09
C ARG A 101 -9.40 11.43 0.41
N GLN A 102 -8.48 11.01 -0.45
CA GLN A 102 -7.59 11.93 -1.16
C GLN A 102 -8.35 12.93 -2.04
N LEU A 103 -9.41 12.47 -2.71
CA LEU A 103 -10.23 13.29 -3.61
C LEU A 103 -11.21 14.21 -2.87
N ASN A 104 -11.72 13.79 -1.72
CA ASN A 104 -12.71 14.55 -0.97
C ASN A 104 -12.11 15.55 0.02
N GLU A 105 -10.87 15.34 0.46
CA GLU A 105 -10.18 16.29 1.33
C GLU A 105 -9.73 17.53 0.52
N PRO A 106 -9.93 18.76 1.04
CA PRO A 106 -9.52 19.98 0.34
C PRO A 106 -8.00 19.99 0.11
N PRO A 107 -7.50 20.61 -0.98
CA PRO A 107 -6.07 20.82 -1.16
C PRO A 107 -5.48 21.57 0.04
N ARG A 108 -4.31 21.14 0.52
CA ARG A 108 -3.63 21.83 1.61
C ARG A 108 -3.16 23.22 1.14
N ASN A 109 -3.73 24.26 1.73
CA ASN A 109 -3.35 25.64 1.43
C ASN A 109 -2.22 26.09 2.38
N THR A 110 -0.99 25.70 2.06
CA THR A 110 0.21 26.11 2.79
C THR A 110 1.36 26.43 1.84
N THR A 111 2.19 27.39 2.23
CA THR A 111 3.49 27.65 1.59
C THR A 111 4.62 26.84 2.22
N GLU A 112 4.35 26.17 3.34
CA GLU A 112 5.30 25.28 3.99
C GLU A 112 5.52 24.00 3.21
N LEU A 113 6.68 23.38 3.42
CA LEU A 113 7.04 22.14 2.75
C LEU A 113 6.37 20.95 3.42
N PHE A 114 5.68 20.12 2.64
CA PHE A 114 4.99 18.92 3.13
C PHE A 114 5.11 17.75 2.14
N CYS A 115 4.93 16.53 2.65
CA CYS A 115 4.63 15.36 1.83
C CYS A 115 3.14 15.31 1.54
N PRO A 116 2.73 15.21 0.27
CA PRO A 116 1.33 15.05 -0.05
C PRO A 116 0.77 13.74 0.51
N ARG A 117 -0.54 13.69 0.72
CA ARG A 117 -1.31 12.48 1.02
C ARG A 117 -1.03 11.37 -0.01
N THR A 118 -1.07 10.11 0.43
CA THR A 118 -0.71 8.96 -0.40
C THR A 118 -1.17 7.63 0.20
N TRP A 119 -1.36 6.65 -0.68
CA TRP A 119 -1.35 5.24 -0.34
C TRP A 119 0.06 4.65 -0.48
N ASP A 120 0.61 4.10 0.60
CA ASP A 120 1.98 3.56 0.58
C ASP A 120 2.07 2.07 0.19
N GLY A 121 0.93 1.38 0.11
CA GLY A 121 0.83 -0.07 -0.07
C GLY A 121 0.08 -0.81 1.04
N PHE A 122 0.08 -0.25 2.25
CA PHE A 122 -0.61 -0.78 3.43
C PHE A 122 -1.44 0.30 4.14
N GLY A 123 -1.22 1.57 3.88
CA GLY A 123 -1.71 2.64 4.71
C GLY A 123 -2.06 3.86 3.91
N CYS A 124 -3.09 4.56 4.38
CA CYS A 124 -3.46 5.85 3.85
C CYS A 124 -2.88 6.96 4.73
N PHE A 125 -1.95 7.74 4.17
CA PHE A 125 -1.32 8.87 4.85
C PHE A 125 -1.90 10.18 4.32
N GLY A 126 -2.14 11.12 5.23
CA GLY A 126 -2.56 12.48 4.90
C GLY A 126 -1.36 13.38 4.57
N ASP A 127 -1.65 14.64 4.23
CA ASP A 127 -0.60 15.64 4.03
C ASP A 127 0.20 15.82 5.33
N THR A 128 1.52 15.71 5.24
CA THR A 128 2.41 15.64 6.41
C THR A 128 3.54 16.66 6.29
N ASP A 129 3.70 17.54 7.26
CA ASP A 129 4.75 18.57 7.23
C ASP A 129 6.16 17.95 7.20
N ALA A 130 7.09 18.66 6.56
CA ALA A 130 8.47 18.21 6.48
C ALA A 130 9.07 18.01 7.88
N SER A 131 9.87 16.95 8.04
CA SER A 131 10.51 16.56 9.30
C SER A 131 9.56 16.05 10.40
N GLN A 132 8.26 15.91 10.13
CA GLN A 132 7.33 15.23 11.03
C GLN A 132 7.37 13.71 10.85
N LYS A 133 6.97 13.00 11.91
CA LYS A 133 6.65 11.57 11.87
C LYS A 133 5.16 11.42 12.08
N VAL A 134 4.50 10.71 11.16
CA VAL A 134 3.08 10.38 11.26
C VAL A 134 2.91 8.90 11.46
N TYR A 135 1.82 8.56 12.14
CA TYR A 135 1.57 7.25 12.68
C TYR A 135 0.15 6.82 12.32
N ILE A 136 0.00 5.58 11.82
CA ILE A 136 -1.32 4.95 11.64
C ILE A 136 -1.35 3.61 12.37
N HIS A 137 -2.55 3.20 12.79
CA HIS A 137 -2.77 1.85 13.30
C HIS A 137 -2.46 0.80 12.26
N CYS A 138 -1.97 -0.36 12.70
CA CYS A 138 -1.79 -1.46 11.79
C CYS A 138 -3.12 -1.92 11.18
N PRO A 139 -3.25 -1.96 9.84
CA PRO A 139 -4.45 -2.48 9.22
C PRO A 139 -4.63 -3.96 9.55
N LEU A 140 -5.86 -4.35 9.84
CA LEU A 140 -6.20 -5.72 10.25
C LEU A 140 -6.01 -6.79 9.17
N TYR A 141 -5.77 -6.39 7.92
CA TYR A 141 -5.44 -7.33 6.85
C TYR A 141 -3.96 -7.69 6.79
N VAL A 142 -3.10 -7.03 7.56
CA VAL A 142 -1.69 -7.42 7.71
C VAL A 142 -1.59 -8.61 8.67
N GLU A 143 -0.71 -9.56 8.35
CA GLU A 143 -0.54 -10.77 9.17
C GLU A 143 -0.08 -10.37 10.57
N TYR A 144 -0.66 -10.98 11.61
CA TYR A 144 -0.39 -10.69 13.02
C TYR A 144 -0.76 -9.26 13.48
N ALA A 145 -1.52 -8.50 12.69
CA ALA A 145 -2.12 -7.27 13.17
C ALA A 145 -3.17 -7.59 14.26
N SER A 146 -3.04 -6.99 15.44
CA SER A 146 -3.98 -7.15 16.53
C SER A 146 -4.72 -5.83 16.79
N PRO A 147 -6.06 -5.86 16.93
CA PRO A 147 -6.82 -4.69 17.37
C PRO A 147 -6.57 -4.34 18.84
N TRP A 148 -6.04 -5.27 19.63
CA TRP A 148 -5.84 -5.16 21.09
C TRP A 148 -4.37 -5.26 21.52
N GLY A 149 -3.47 -5.55 20.59
CA GLY A 149 -2.04 -5.60 20.86
C GLY A 149 -1.47 -4.19 20.86
N ASN A 150 -0.74 -3.86 21.93
CA ASN A 150 0.39 -2.92 21.97
C ASN A 150 0.68 -2.28 20.61
N VAL A 151 0.10 -1.10 20.39
CA VAL A 151 -0.15 -0.47 19.09
C VAL A 151 0.97 -0.77 18.11
N SER A 152 0.71 -1.65 17.15
CA SER A 152 1.60 -1.78 16.01
C SER A 152 1.43 -0.50 15.19
N VAL A 153 2.43 0.37 15.24
CA VAL A 153 2.38 1.69 14.62
C VAL A 153 3.23 1.68 13.36
N TYR A 154 2.62 2.06 12.25
CA TYR A 154 3.33 2.39 11.01
C TYR A 154 3.80 3.82 11.06
N SER A 155 5.11 4.06 10.96
CA SER A 155 5.66 5.42 10.86
C SER A 155 6.24 5.69 9.48
N ILE A 156 5.91 6.85 8.91
CA ILE A 156 6.65 7.45 7.80
C ILE A 156 7.45 8.63 8.34
N ALA A 157 8.77 8.65 8.12
CA ALA A 157 9.57 9.85 8.32
C ALA A 157 9.85 10.53 6.97
N VAL A 158 9.65 11.84 6.93
CA VAL A 158 9.88 12.64 5.73
C VAL A 158 11.21 13.35 5.87
N ARG A 159 12.13 13.15 4.91
CA ARG A 159 13.38 13.91 4.86
C ARG A 159 13.47 14.70 3.56
N ARG A 160 13.87 15.96 3.68
CA ARG A 160 14.32 16.80 2.56
C ARG A 160 15.63 16.24 2.01
N VAL A 161 15.72 15.93 0.72
CA VAL A 161 16.92 15.31 0.15
C VAL A 161 17.89 16.33 -0.47
N GLN A 162 17.40 17.41 -1.07
CA GLN A 162 18.12 18.65 -1.46
C GLN A 162 17.16 19.44 -2.36
N GLY A 163 17.15 20.78 -2.28
CA GLY A 163 16.17 21.60 -3.02
C GLY A 163 14.72 21.41 -2.53
N ASN A 164 13.75 21.33 -3.46
CA ASN A 164 12.32 21.05 -3.19
C ASN A 164 11.97 19.55 -3.25
N LYS A 165 12.96 18.65 -3.32
CA LYS A 165 12.75 17.20 -3.41
C LYS A 165 12.63 16.56 -2.02
N PHE A 166 11.59 15.75 -1.83
CA PHE A 166 11.35 15.00 -0.59
C PHE A 166 11.38 13.50 -0.84
N SER A 167 11.96 12.77 0.11
CA SER A 167 11.87 11.32 0.16
C SER A 167 11.13 10.90 1.41
N VAL A 168 10.16 10.01 1.25
CA VAL A 168 9.61 9.20 2.33
C VAL A 168 10.69 8.19 2.72
N LEU A 169 11.33 8.46 3.86
CA LEU A 169 12.46 7.70 4.36
C LEU A 169 12.04 6.98 5.63
N LYS A 170 12.11 5.65 5.57
CA LYS A 170 11.95 4.67 6.65
C LYS A 170 10.51 4.24 6.93
N PHE A 171 10.34 2.94 6.72
CA PHE A 171 9.25 2.11 7.20
C PHE A 171 9.74 1.49 8.51
N LYS A 172 8.92 1.56 9.55
CA LYS A 172 9.14 0.77 10.76
C LYS A 172 7.78 0.19 11.15
N ILE A 173 7.65 -1.14 11.08
CA ILE A 173 6.61 -1.86 11.79
C ILE A 173 7.15 -2.01 13.21
N GLY A 174 6.64 -1.22 14.15
CA GLY A 174 6.99 -1.37 15.56
C GLY A 174 5.76 -1.77 16.34
N ILE A 175 5.83 -2.87 17.10
CA ILE A 175 4.88 -3.15 18.18
C ILE A 175 5.25 -2.18 19.31
N ILE A 176 4.45 -1.13 19.55
CA ILE A 176 4.64 -0.29 20.73
C ILE A 176 4.08 -1.06 21.92
N LYS A 177 4.91 -1.88 22.57
CA LYS A 177 4.64 -2.27 23.95
C LYS A 177 4.74 -1.01 24.80
N GLN A 178 3.69 -0.72 25.57
CA GLN A 178 3.60 0.44 26.45
C GLN A 178 4.64 0.42 27.59
N GLU A 179 5.40 -0.68 27.69
CA GLU A 179 6.53 -0.87 28.60
C GLU A 179 7.77 -1.26 27.78
N PHE A 180 8.90 -0.60 28.06
CA PHE A 180 10.26 -0.78 27.50
C PHE A 180 10.65 0.07 26.27
N LEU A 181 11.27 1.21 26.57
CA LEU A 181 11.98 2.12 25.68
C LEU A 181 13.33 1.60 25.14
N ASN A 182 13.72 0.33 25.30
CA ASN A 182 15.09 -0.12 24.99
C ASN A 182 15.17 -1.57 24.50
N THR A 183 14.76 -1.86 23.26
CA THR A 183 15.19 -3.11 22.60
C THR A 183 15.33 -2.89 21.09
N GLU A 184 16.39 -3.45 20.51
CA GLU A 184 16.68 -3.49 19.08
C GLU A 184 15.52 -4.14 18.30
N TYR A 185 15.17 -3.56 17.16
CA TYR A 185 14.05 -3.96 16.31
C TYR A 185 14.59 -4.53 15.00
N ASP A 186 14.03 -5.64 14.54
CA ASP A 186 14.33 -6.20 13.21
C ASP A 186 13.83 -5.25 12.10
N GLU A 187 14.74 -4.83 11.22
CA GLU A 187 14.51 -3.81 10.20
C GLU A 187 13.95 -4.39 8.89
N ALA A 188 12.66 -4.18 8.60
CA ALA A 188 12.14 -4.32 7.24
C ALA A 188 12.22 -2.97 6.50
N VAL A 189 13.37 -2.68 5.88
CA VAL A 189 13.58 -1.44 5.11
C VAL A 189 12.93 -1.54 3.72
N HIS A 190 11.85 -0.81 3.48
CA HIS A 190 11.47 -0.42 2.12
C HIS A 190 11.93 1.01 1.86
N LYS A 191 12.73 1.25 0.82
CA LYS A 191 13.04 2.61 0.35
C LYS A 191 11.99 2.97 -0.69
N VAL A 192 11.06 3.86 -0.34
CA VAL A 192 10.22 4.52 -1.36
C VAL A 192 11.01 5.69 -1.90
N ARG A 193 11.59 5.52 -3.10
CA ARG A 193 12.02 6.66 -3.91
C ARG A 193 10.78 7.27 -4.51
N ILE A 194 10.48 8.51 -4.14
CA ILE A 194 9.56 9.36 -4.90
C ILE A 194 10.43 9.94 -6.02
N PHE A 195 10.16 9.54 -7.26
CA PHE A 195 10.74 10.21 -8.43
C PHE A 195 9.85 11.39 -8.83
N GLU A 196 10.51 12.40 -9.39
CA GLU A 196 10.00 13.71 -9.79
C GLU A 196 8.82 13.68 -10.76
#